data_AF-A0A2E5S2B4-F1
#
_entry.id   AF-A0A2E5S2B4-F1
#
_cell.length_a   1.000
_cell.length_b   1.000
_cell.length_c   1.000
_cell.angle_alpha   90.00
_cell.angle_beta   90.00
_cell.angle_gamma   90.00
#
_symmetry.space_group_name_H-M   'P 1'
#
loop_
_entity.id
_entity.type
_entity.pdbx_description
1 polymer ?
#
loop_
_entity_poly.entity_id
_entity_poly.type
_entity_poly.pdbx_seq_one_letter_code
_entity_poly.pdbx_strand_id
1 'polypeptide(L)'
;MRKNTMIPVLAMILALTLLDCKTSKDPQGLPDERDACGECLDMPTGEVCTEQGETLRNSCLAICRGYKIDCFQGCPCPEKEEKSESKK
;
A
#
# COMPACT_ATOMS: atom_id res chain seq x y z
N MET A 1 2.27 59.86 -24.50
CA MET A 1 1.51 58.86 -23.71
C MET A 1 2.33 57.57 -23.61
N ARG A 2 3.02 57.33 -22.49
CA ARG A 2 3.76 56.07 -22.25
C ARG A 2 2.74 55.02 -21.81
N LYS A 3 2.38 54.10 -22.70
CA LYS A 3 1.50 52.97 -22.38
C LYS A 3 2.29 52.08 -21.43
N ASN A 4 1.88 52.05 -20.16
CA ASN A 4 2.61 51.41 -19.08
C ASN A 4 2.54 49.88 -19.22
N THR A 5 3.43 49.31 -20.04
CA THR A 5 3.53 47.87 -20.34
C THR A 5 3.95 47.01 -19.14
N MET A 6 4.32 47.63 -18.02
CA MET A 6 4.67 46.96 -16.76
C MET A 6 3.48 46.28 -16.06
N ILE A 7 2.25 46.78 -16.25
CA ILE A 7 1.05 46.26 -15.59
C ILE A 7 0.70 44.82 -16.06
N PRO A 8 0.65 44.51 -17.37
CA PRO A 8 0.35 43.14 -17.82
C PRO A 8 1.49 42.15 -17.53
N VAL A 9 2.75 42.60 -17.52
CA VAL A 9 3.91 41.74 -17.27
C VAL A 9 3.92 41.27 -15.81
N LEU A 10 3.61 42.16 -14.85
CA LEU A 10 3.53 41.78 -13.44
C LEU A 10 2.41 40.78 -13.18
N ALA A 11 1.26 40.95 -13.83
CA ALA A 11 0.12 40.04 -13.73
C ALA A 11 0.42 38.64 -14.31
N MET A 12 1.17 38.58 -15.42
CA MET A 12 1.63 37.33 -16.02
C MET A 12 2.65 36.61 -15.13
N ILE A 13 3.59 37.33 -14.51
CA ILE A 13 4.57 36.74 -13.58
C ILE A 13 3.87 36.18 -12.34
N LEU A 14 2.87 36.90 -11.80
CA LEU A 14 2.07 36.41 -10.65
C LEU A 14 1.28 35.14 -11.01
N ALA A 15 0.75 35.06 -12.23
CA ALA A 15 0.04 33.88 -12.73
C ALA A 15 0.97 32.66 -12.91
N LEU A 16 2.23 32.88 -13.34
CA LEU A 16 3.23 31.81 -13.46
C LEU A 16 3.66 31.25 -12.11
N THR A 17 3.69 32.06 -11.04
CA THR A 17 4.05 31.58 -9.68
C THR A 17 2.94 30.80 -8.96
N LEU A 18 1.68 30.95 -9.40
CA LEU A 18 0.53 30.27 -8.77
C LEU A 18 0.14 28.96 -9.47
N LEU A 19 0.84 28.57 -10.54
CA LEU A 19 0.57 27.33 -11.27
C LEU A 19 1.17 26.07 -10.63
N ASP A 20 1.98 26.20 -9.57
CA ASP A 20 2.66 25.08 -8.90
C ASP A 20 2.00 24.60 -7.61
N CYS A 21 0.70 24.89 -7.40
CA CYS A 21 -0.08 24.25 -6.34
C CYS A 21 -1.12 23.28 -6.92
N LYS A 22 -0.70 22.37 -7.80
CA LYS A 22 -1.48 21.16 -8.06
C LYS A 22 -1.09 20.14 -7.00
N THR A 23 -1.84 20.14 -5.89
CA THR A 23 -1.82 19.02 -4.94
C THR A 23 -2.00 17.73 -5.72
N SER A 24 -0.92 16.94 -5.78
CA SER A 24 -0.91 15.61 -6.34
C SER A 24 -1.69 14.70 -5.40
N LYS A 25 -3.02 14.75 -5.53
CA LYS A 25 -3.89 13.69 -5.03
C LYS A 25 -4.64 13.21 -6.23
N ASP A 26 -4.12 12.14 -6.83
CA ASP A 26 -4.69 11.48 -8.00
C ASP A 26 -6.21 11.30 -7.79
N PRO A 27 -7.06 11.94 -8.61
CA PRO A 27 -8.51 11.85 -8.47
C PRO A 27 -9.08 10.56 -9.07
N GLN A 28 -8.22 9.58 -9.35
CA GLN A 28 -8.62 8.26 -9.81
C GLN A 28 -7.89 7.24 -8.96
N GLY A 29 -8.50 6.92 -7.82
CA GLY A 29 -8.28 5.65 -7.13
C GLY A 29 -8.75 4.52 -8.03
N LEU A 30 -7.98 4.25 -9.09
CA LEU A 30 -7.96 2.94 -9.69
C LEU A 30 -7.23 2.09 -8.64
N PRO A 31 -7.87 1.10 -8.00
CA PRO A 31 -7.12 0.18 -7.17
C PRO A 31 -6.05 -0.41 -8.09
N ASP A 32 -4.79 -0.13 -7.79
CA ASP A 32 -3.68 -0.74 -8.51
C ASP A 32 -3.95 -2.25 -8.48
N GLU A 33 -4.02 -2.85 -9.66
CA GLU A 33 -4.35 -4.27 -9.82
C GLU A 33 -3.36 -5.18 -9.05
N ARG A 34 -2.29 -4.60 -8.49
CA ARG A 34 -1.49 -5.18 -7.41
C ARG A 34 -2.18 -4.97 -6.06
N ASP A 35 -2.93 -6.00 -5.70
CA ASP A 35 -3.39 -6.38 -4.36
C ASP A 35 -4.54 -5.54 -3.76
N ALA A 36 -5.78 -6.01 -4.02
CA ALA A 36 -7.01 -5.62 -3.32
C ALA A 36 -7.00 -5.82 -1.78
N CYS A 37 -5.87 -6.27 -1.23
CA CYS A 37 -5.70 -6.56 0.18
C CYS A 37 -5.47 -5.33 1.06
N GLY A 38 -5.31 -4.14 0.46
CA GLY A 38 -5.31 -2.86 1.17
C GLY A 38 -4.40 -2.87 2.40
N GLU A 39 -4.97 -2.61 3.56
CA GLU A 39 -4.27 -2.52 4.85
C GLU A 39 -3.55 -3.80 5.27
N CYS A 40 -3.94 -4.98 4.73
CA CYS A 40 -3.20 -6.21 4.99
C CYS A 40 -1.76 -6.12 4.46
N LEU A 41 -1.45 -5.25 3.50
CA LEU A 41 -0.09 -5.11 2.98
C LEU A 41 0.86 -4.53 4.03
N ASP A 42 0.40 -3.65 4.91
CA ASP A 42 1.26 -2.97 5.87
C ASP A 42 1.15 -3.57 7.29
N MET A 43 0.28 -4.55 7.48
CA MET A 43 -0.01 -5.10 8.79
C MET A 43 1.02 -6.15 9.25
N PRO A 44 1.71 -5.95 10.39
CA PRO A 44 2.74 -6.87 10.86
C PRO A 44 2.16 -7.89 11.86
N THR A 45 1.49 -8.95 11.39
CA THR A 45 1.00 -10.04 12.28
C THR A 45 1.90 -11.28 12.31
N GLY A 46 3.10 -11.20 11.72
CA GLY A 46 4.04 -12.32 11.65
C GLY A 46 3.77 -13.28 10.48
N GLU A 47 4.83 -13.93 10.00
CA GLU A 47 4.80 -14.77 8.81
C GLU A 47 3.94 -16.02 9.01
N VAL A 48 3.31 -16.49 7.93
CA VAL A 48 2.54 -17.73 7.88
C VAL A 48 2.90 -18.53 6.64
N CYS A 49 2.73 -19.84 6.73
CA CYS A 49 2.94 -20.77 5.64
C CYS A 49 1.58 -21.22 5.09
N THR A 50 1.40 -21.16 3.79
CA THR A 50 0.18 -21.65 3.13
C THR A 50 0.25 -23.15 2.88
N GLU A 51 -0.89 -23.81 2.65
CA GLU A 51 -0.94 -25.23 2.24
C GLU A 51 -0.19 -25.51 0.93
N GLN A 52 0.02 -24.47 0.12
CA GLN A 52 0.79 -24.49 -1.12
C GLN A 52 2.31 -24.41 -0.89
N GLY A 53 2.75 -24.22 0.35
CA GLY A 53 4.16 -24.05 0.71
C GLY A 53 4.69 -22.63 0.44
N GLU A 54 3.82 -21.63 0.33
CA GLU A 54 4.22 -20.23 0.17
C GLU A 54 4.24 -19.52 1.53
N THR A 55 5.33 -18.82 1.83
CA THR A 55 5.41 -17.96 3.02
C THR A 55 4.77 -16.60 2.72
N LEU A 56 3.75 -16.22 3.48
CA LEU A 56 3.14 -14.90 3.44
C LEU A 56 3.54 -14.12 4.69
N ARG A 57 3.89 -12.83 4.51
CA ARG A 57 4.39 -11.96 5.59
C ARG A 57 3.41 -11.74 6.74
N ASN A 58 2.12 -12.02 6.51
CA ASN A 58 1.08 -11.95 7.53
C ASN A 58 -0.14 -12.82 7.17
N SER A 59 -0.93 -13.15 8.18
CA SER A 59 -2.16 -13.95 8.03
C SER A 59 -3.27 -13.17 7.32
N CYS A 60 -3.32 -11.85 7.45
CA CYS A 60 -4.28 -10.97 6.75
C CYS A 60 -4.17 -11.14 5.23
N LEU A 61 -2.95 -11.22 4.70
CA LEU A 61 -2.66 -11.42 3.28
C LEU A 61 -3.03 -12.82 2.82
N ALA A 62 -2.81 -13.83 3.66
CA ALA A 62 -3.25 -15.19 3.37
C ALA A 62 -4.77 -15.23 3.17
N ILE A 63 -5.51 -14.66 4.12
CA ILE A 63 -6.98 -14.60 4.07
C ILE A 63 -7.46 -13.79 2.87
N CYS A 64 -6.89 -12.60 2.66
CA CYS A 64 -7.30 -11.73 1.57
C CYS A 64 -7.11 -12.38 0.19
N ARG A 65 -5.97 -13.04 -0.01
CA ARG A 65 -5.68 -13.74 -1.27
C ARG A 65 -6.36 -15.11 -1.37
N GLY A 66 -7.11 -15.54 -0.35
CA GLY A 66 -7.85 -16.79 -0.34
C GLY A 66 -6.98 -18.04 -0.10
N TYR A 67 -5.78 -17.87 0.44
CA TYR A 67 -4.93 -18.98 0.84
C TYR A 67 -5.37 -19.57 2.19
N LYS A 68 -5.18 -20.88 2.32
CA LYS A 68 -5.32 -21.59 3.59
C LYS A 68 -3.96 -21.64 4.28
N ILE A 69 -3.93 -21.34 5.56
CA ILE A 69 -2.72 -21.34 6.40
C ILE A 69 -2.52 -22.75 6.97
N ASP A 70 -1.35 -23.34 6.74
CA ASP A 70 -0.96 -24.64 7.30
C ASP A 70 -0.29 -24.47 8.68
N CYS A 71 0.60 -23.49 8.83
CA CYS A 71 1.19 -23.11 10.11
C CYS A 71 1.46 -21.60 10.24
N PHE A 72 1.47 -21.09 11.48
CA PHE A 72 1.71 -19.69 11.81
C PHE A 72 3.21 -19.36 11.96
N GLN A 73 3.98 -19.76 10.95
CA GLN A 73 5.40 -19.44 10.80
C GLN A 73 5.75 -19.46 9.31
N GLY A 74 6.95 -19.01 8.92
CA GLY A 74 7.45 -19.22 7.57
C GLY A 74 7.55 -20.71 7.21
N CYS A 75 7.31 -21.05 5.96
CA CYS A 75 7.52 -22.40 5.44
C CYS A 75 9.02 -22.79 5.54
N PRO A 76 9.35 -24.09 5.72
CA PRO A 76 8.43 -25.21 5.86
C PRO A 76 7.77 -25.29 7.25
N CYS A 77 6.57 -25.88 7.30
CA CYS A 77 5.94 -26.19 8.58
C CYS A 77 6.68 -27.33 9.29
N PRO A 78 6.75 -27.30 10.63
CA PRO A 78 7.37 -28.39 11.36
C PRO A 78 6.49 -29.64 11.24
N GLU A 79 7.12 -30.80 11.10
CA GLU A 79 6.39 -32.06 11.19
C GLU A 79 5.71 -32.13 12.57
N LYS A 80 4.47 -32.64 12.61
CA LYS A 80 3.45 -32.42 13.65
C LYS A 80 3.76 -33.07 15.01
N GLU A 81 4.93 -32.85 15.57
CA GLU A 81 5.26 -33.27 16.94
C GLU A 81 5.11 -32.14 17.97
N GLU A 82 5.00 -30.88 17.56
CA GLU A 82 4.92 -29.72 18.47
C GLU A 82 3.67 -28.87 18.20
N LYS A 83 2.49 -29.44 18.49
CA LYS A 83 1.23 -28.66 18.55
C LYS A 83 1.01 -28.17 19.99
N SER A 84 1.90 -27.32 20.47
CA SER A 84 1.82 -26.70 21.81
C SER A 84 1.61 -25.19 21.69
N GLU A 85 0.43 -24.78 22.17
CA GLU A 85 0.22 -23.54 22.93
C GLU A 85 0.38 -22.18 22.22
N SER A 86 -0.75 -21.68 21.72
CA SER A 86 -1.12 -20.28 22.04
C SER A 86 -2.63 -20.12 22.10
N LYS A 87 -3.21 -20.53 23.23
CA LYS A 87 -4.51 -20.06 23.69
C LYS A 87 -4.36 -19.71 25.16
N LYS A 88 -4.16 -18.43 25.43
CA LYS A 88 -4.35 -17.85 26.76
C LYS A 88 -5.43 -16.78 26.67
#